data_AF-A0A7V9LDF8-F1
#
_entry.id   AF-A0A7V9LDF8-F1
#
_cell.length_a   1.000
_cell.length_b   1.000
_cell.length_c   1.000
_cell.angle_alpha   90.00
_cell.angle_beta   90.00
_cell.angle_gamma   90.00
#
_symmetry.space_group_name_H-M   'P 1'
#
loop_
_entity.id
_entity.type
_entity.pdbx_description
1 polymer ?
#
loop_
_entity_poly.entity_id
_entity_poly.type
_entity_poly.pdbx_seq_one_letter_code
_entity_poly.pdbx_strand_id
1 'polypeptide(L)'
;MHVGAFVAAHFGFEVQIDNTGYPDGAPKHTTGAIYDIEDQQFGRVAPRPVGEWNDYRIRVVGQVYEVVLNDLPATRFENHDAGRGAALGFVGIQTHSGNVAFRDVRIRAL
;
A
#
# COMPACT_ATOMS: atom_id res chain seq x y z
N MET A 1 -14.43 -15.57 14.14
CA MET A 1 -15.11 -14.35 13.67
C MET A 1 -14.13 -13.62 12.74
N HIS A 2 -14.42 -13.57 11.44
CA HIS A 2 -13.53 -13.08 10.37
C HIS A 2 -13.56 -11.54 10.24
N VAL A 3 -13.20 -10.81 11.30
CA VAL A 3 -13.35 -9.34 11.32
C VAL A 3 -12.15 -8.57 10.76
N GLY A 4 -10.96 -9.16 10.70
CA GLY A 4 -9.73 -8.44 10.30
C GLY A 4 -9.68 -8.07 8.82
N ALA A 5 -9.91 -9.04 7.92
CA ALA A 5 -9.76 -8.83 6.48
C ALA A 5 -10.84 -7.90 5.88
N PHE A 6 -12.10 -8.03 6.33
CA PHE A 6 -13.20 -7.16 5.89
C PHE A 6 -12.96 -5.71 6.29
N VAL A 7 -12.48 -5.48 7.53
CA VAL A 7 -12.22 -4.12 8.02
C VAL A 7 -11.05 -3.48 7.27
N ALA A 8 -9.99 -4.23 6.97
CA ALA A 8 -8.85 -3.73 6.21
C ALA A 8 -9.24 -3.30 4.79
N ALA A 9 -10.04 -4.11 4.08
CA ALA A 9 -10.44 -3.82 2.70
C ALA A 9 -11.40 -2.62 2.59
N HIS A 10 -12.34 -2.47 3.53
CA HIS A 10 -13.38 -1.45 3.44
C HIS A 10 -13.10 -0.18 4.24
N PHE A 11 -12.27 -0.24 5.28
CA PHE A 11 -12.00 0.89 6.18
C PHE A 11 -10.51 1.23 6.31
N GLY A 12 -9.62 0.37 5.82
CA GLY A 12 -8.17 0.60 5.74
C GLY A 12 -7.74 0.98 4.33
N PHE A 13 -6.45 1.32 4.17
CA PHE A 13 -5.84 1.58 2.87
C PHE A 13 -4.82 0.48 2.58
N GLU A 14 -4.82 -0.02 1.34
CA GLU A 14 -3.88 -1.03 0.87
C GLU A 14 -2.77 -0.37 0.08
N VAL A 15 -1.52 -0.67 0.42
CA VAL A 15 -0.36 -0.33 -0.41
C VAL A 15 -0.07 -1.53 -1.29
N GLN A 16 -0.24 -1.37 -2.59
CA GLN A 16 -0.28 -2.46 -3.54
C GLN A 16 1.09 -3.12 -3.77
N ILE A 17 1.06 -4.45 -3.95
CA ILE A 17 2.18 -5.25 -4.47
C ILE A 17 1.66 -6.06 -5.66
N ASP A 18 1.82 -5.51 -6.87
CA ASP A 18 1.49 -6.19 -8.13
C ASP A 18 2.23 -5.54 -9.30
N ASN A 19 3.17 -6.28 -9.89
CA ASN A 19 3.95 -5.82 -11.03
C ASN A 19 3.17 -5.85 -12.35
N THR A 20 2.01 -6.52 -12.39
CA THR A 20 1.17 -6.61 -13.59
C THR A 20 0.16 -5.47 -13.69
N GLY A 21 -0.23 -4.90 -12.54
CA GLY A 21 -1.26 -3.86 -12.48
C GLY A 21 -2.65 -4.38 -12.81
N TYR A 22 -2.97 -5.63 -12.46
CA TYR A 22 -4.29 -6.20 -12.78
C TYR A 22 -5.42 -5.33 -12.20
N PRO A 23 -6.53 -5.11 -12.92
CA PRO A 23 -6.91 -5.74 -14.19
C PRO A 23 -6.46 -5.04 -15.48
N ASP A 24 -5.97 -3.81 -15.42
CA ASP A 24 -5.92 -2.90 -16.58
C ASP A 24 -4.57 -2.19 -16.77
N GLY A 25 -3.60 -2.42 -15.88
CA GLY A 25 -2.32 -1.75 -15.84
C GLY A 25 -2.40 -0.29 -15.36
N ALA A 26 -3.54 0.14 -14.81
CA ALA A 26 -3.71 1.51 -14.34
C ALA A 26 -2.75 1.82 -13.18
N PRO A 27 -2.19 3.04 -13.08
CA PRO A 27 -1.26 3.41 -12.01
C PRO A 27 -1.77 3.14 -10.58
N LYS A 28 -3.08 3.19 -10.35
CA LYS A 28 -3.71 2.89 -9.05
C LYS A 28 -3.73 1.39 -8.67
N HIS A 29 -3.42 0.51 -9.61
CA HIS A 29 -3.38 -0.94 -9.41
C HIS A 29 -1.95 -1.51 -9.40
N THR A 30 -0.92 -0.66 -9.53
CA THR A 30 0.47 -1.12 -9.60
C THR A 30 1.20 -1.03 -8.26
N THR A 31 2.30 -1.80 -8.14
CA THR A 31 3.21 -1.82 -6.98
C THR A 31 3.53 -0.42 -6.45
N GLY A 32 3.20 -0.16 -5.18
CA GLY A 32 3.47 1.10 -4.47
C GLY A 32 2.30 2.07 -4.40
N ALA A 33 1.24 1.87 -5.19
CA ALA A 33 0.03 2.69 -5.15
C ALA A 33 -0.79 2.46 -3.87
N ILE A 34 -1.60 3.44 -3.48
CA ILE A 34 -2.77 3.16 -2.65
C ILE A 34 -3.83 2.51 -3.55
N TYR A 35 -4.16 1.24 -3.33
CA TYR A 35 -4.94 0.46 -4.27
C TYR A 35 -6.33 1.06 -4.54
N ASP A 36 -6.68 1.17 -5.83
CA ASP A 36 -7.98 1.62 -6.36
C ASP A 36 -8.41 3.03 -5.90
N ILE A 37 -7.45 3.90 -5.55
CA ILE A 37 -7.67 5.32 -5.30
C ILE A 37 -7.19 6.15 -6.49
N GLU A 38 -8.09 6.95 -7.09
CA GLU A 38 -7.74 7.82 -8.23
C GLU A 38 -6.93 9.05 -7.79
N ASP A 39 -7.33 9.67 -6.68
CA ASP A 39 -6.84 10.98 -6.23
C ASP A 39 -5.52 10.89 -5.43
N GLN A 40 -4.51 10.26 -6.01
CA GLN A 40 -3.16 10.18 -5.44
C GLN A 40 -2.10 10.70 -6.42
N GLN A 41 -0.96 11.12 -5.88
CA GLN A 41 0.20 11.51 -6.68
C GLN A 41 1.05 10.28 -6.96
N PHE A 42 1.19 9.92 -8.23
CA PHE A 42 1.99 8.78 -8.68
C PHE A 42 3.43 9.21 -9.04
N GLY A 43 4.42 8.65 -8.36
CA GLY A 43 5.84 8.87 -8.61
C GLY A 43 6.45 8.03 -9.74
N ARG A 44 5.68 7.07 -10.30
CA ARG A 44 6.10 6.16 -11.39
C ARG A 44 7.42 5.44 -11.09
N VAL A 45 7.50 4.74 -9.97
CA VAL A 45 8.66 3.94 -9.60
C VAL A 45 8.49 2.52 -10.11
N ALA A 46 9.47 2.03 -10.88
CA ALA A 46 9.48 0.64 -11.32
C ALA A 46 9.93 -0.26 -10.15
N PRO A 47 9.17 -1.32 -9.82
CA PRO A 47 9.62 -2.33 -8.88
C PRO A 47 10.78 -3.13 -9.47
N ARG A 48 11.60 -3.71 -8.59
CA ARG A 48 12.61 -4.67 -9.01
C ARG A 48 11.98 -5.92 -9.62
N PRO A 49 12.72 -6.66 -10.47
CA PRO A 49 12.26 -7.91 -11.07
C PRO A 49 11.75 -8.93 -10.04
N VAL A 50 10.88 -9.85 -10.50
CA VAL A 50 10.40 -10.97 -9.68
C VAL A 50 11.58 -11.80 -9.18
N GLY A 51 11.59 -12.11 -7.88
CA GLY A 51 12.68 -12.82 -7.21
C GLY A 51 13.68 -11.89 -6.51
N GLU A 52 13.63 -10.59 -6.75
CA GLU A 52 14.41 -9.59 -6.02
C GLU A 52 13.61 -8.94 -4.88
N TRP A 53 14.34 -8.44 -3.89
CA TRP A 53 13.76 -7.73 -2.76
C TRP A 53 13.46 -6.28 -3.13
N ASN A 54 12.20 -5.87 -2.93
CA ASN A 54 11.79 -4.47 -2.95
C ASN A 54 11.71 -3.95 -1.51
N ASP A 55 12.25 -2.74 -1.29
CA ASP A 55 12.21 -2.06 0.00
C ASP A 55 11.07 -1.05 0.04
N TYR A 56 10.21 -1.17 1.05
CA TYR A 56 9.11 -0.24 1.29
C TYR A 56 9.35 0.59 2.54
N ARG A 57 9.03 1.88 2.44
CA ARG A 57 8.85 2.77 3.60
C ARG A 57 7.51 3.46 3.46
N ILE A 58 6.61 3.12 4.38
CA ILE A 58 5.25 3.67 4.44
C ILE A 58 5.19 4.59 5.65
N ARG A 59 4.82 5.85 5.43
CA ARG A 59 4.68 6.87 6.47
C ARG A 59 3.27 7.42 6.44
N VAL A 60 2.65 7.48 7.61
CA VAL A 60 1.31 8.06 7.78
C VAL A 60 1.36 9.11 8.87
N VAL A 61 1.04 10.36 8.53
CA VAL A 61 0.94 11.46 9.50
C VAL A 61 -0.37 12.20 9.27
N GLY A 62 -1.24 12.20 10.28
CA GLY A 62 -2.61 12.64 10.10
C GLY A 62 -3.31 11.76 9.06
N GLN A 63 -3.80 12.38 7.98
CA GLN A 63 -4.44 11.70 6.84
C GLN A 63 -3.58 11.75 5.57
N VAL A 64 -2.27 11.99 5.71
CA VAL A 64 -1.31 11.97 4.60
C VAL A 64 -0.53 10.67 4.63
N TYR A 65 -0.62 9.92 3.54
CA TYR A 65 0.01 8.62 3.32
C TYR A 65 1.11 8.79 2.27
N GLU A 66 2.33 8.41 2.64
CA GLU A 66 3.51 8.49 1.78
C GLU A 66 4.13 7.10 1.65
N VAL A 67 4.32 6.66 0.41
CA VAL A 67 4.98 5.38 0.08
C VAL A 67 6.26 5.68 -0.67
N VAL A 68 7.37 5.16 -0.16
CA VAL A 68 8.67 5.13 -0.83
C VAL A 68 8.98 3.69 -1.19
N LEU A 69 9.29 3.45 -2.46
CA LEU A 69 9.68 2.16 -3.01
C LEU A 69 11.13 2.25 -3.48
N ASN A 70 12.02 1.39 -2.97
CA ASN A 70 13.44 1.37 -3.33
C ASN A 70 14.10 2.76 -3.27
N ASP A 71 13.86 3.49 -2.18
CA ASP A 71 14.31 4.86 -1.92
C ASP A 71 13.79 5.95 -2.86
N LEU A 72 12.83 5.64 -3.74
CA LEU A 72 12.15 6.61 -4.60
C LEU A 72 10.71 6.84 -4.15
N PRO A 73 10.21 8.09 -4.16
CA PRO A 73 8.83 8.39 -3.79
C PRO A 73 7.89 7.75 -4.82
N ALA A 74 7.09 6.79 -4.38
CA ALA A 74 6.17 6.04 -5.23
C ALA A 74 4.77 6.65 -5.22
N THR A 75 4.28 7.02 -4.04
CA THR A 75 2.94 7.57 -3.87
C THR A 75 2.89 8.60 -2.75
N ARG A 76 2.12 9.67 -2.97
CA ARG A 76 1.59 10.53 -1.90
C ARG A 76 0.08 10.64 -2.05
N PHE A 77 -0.66 10.33 -1.00
CA PHE A 77 -2.11 10.36 -0.96
C PHE A 77 -2.59 11.14 0.26
N GLU A 78 -3.60 11.98 0.09
CA GLU A 78 -4.26 12.70 1.16
C GLU A 78 -5.70 12.22 1.27
N ASN A 79 -6.03 11.59 2.40
CA ASN A 79 -7.36 11.07 2.61
C ASN A 79 -8.32 12.17 3.07
N HIS A 80 -9.40 12.33 2.31
CA HIS A 80 -10.50 13.24 2.63
C HIS A 80 -11.78 12.51 3.07
N ASP A 81 -11.78 11.18 3.09
CA ASP A 81 -12.89 10.37 3.57
C ASP A 81 -12.82 10.20 5.09
N ALA A 82 -13.77 10.84 5.79
CA ALA A 82 -13.88 10.78 7.25
C ALA A 82 -14.30 9.40 7.79
N GLY A 83 -14.83 8.52 6.94
CA GLY A 83 -15.24 7.16 7.29
C GLY A 83 -14.13 6.12 7.14
N ARG A 84 -13.00 6.46 6.51
CA ARG A 84 -11.88 5.55 6.21
C ARG A 84 -10.60 6.06 6.85
N GLY A 85 -9.75 5.17 7.37
CA GLY A 85 -8.45 5.55 7.97
C GLY A 85 -8.52 6.44 9.22
N ALA A 86 -9.68 6.57 9.87
CA ALA A 86 -9.91 7.48 11.00
C ALA A 86 -9.60 6.87 12.39
N ALA A 87 -9.41 5.56 12.49
CA ALA A 87 -9.20 4.87 13.77
C ALA A 87 -7.75 4.39 13.96
N LEU A 88 -7.33 4.28 15.22
CA LEU A 88 -6.21 3.40 15.58
C LEU A 88 -6.48 2.01 15.00
N GLY A 89 -5.61 1.57 14.09
CA GLY A 89 -5.79 0.37 13.32
C GLY A 89 -4.64 -0.61 13.47
N PHE A 90 -4.73 -1.71 12.73
CA PHE A 90 -3.68 -2.70 12.60
C PHE A 90 -2.95 -2.52 11.28
N VAL A 91 -1.67 -2.89 11.26
CA VAL A 91 -0.97 -3.17 10.00
C VAL A 91 -1.13 -4.66 9.71
N GLY A 92 -1.55 -4.98 8.49
CA GLY A 92 -1.75 -6.34 8.03
C GLY A 92 -1.02 -6.62 6.73
N ILE A 93 -0.79 -7.90 6.46
CA ILE A 93 -0.30 -8.39 5.17
C ILE A 93 -1.45 -9.16 4.53
N GLN A 94 -1.84 -8.75 3.33
CA GLN A 94 -2.87 -9.45 2.58
C GLN A 94 -2.32 -10.78 2.04
N THR A 95 -3.15 -11.82 2.10
CA THR A 95 -2.92 -13.08 1.38
C THR A 95 -3.80 -13.10 0.14
N HIS A 96 -3.17 -13.05 -1.03
CA HIS A 96 -3.81 -13.28 -2.33
C HIS A 96 -3.20 -14.52 -3.01
N SER A 97 -3.60 -14.83 -4.24
CA SER A 97 -2.99 -15.92 -5.00
C SER A 97 -1.49 -15.67 -5.24
N GLY A 98 -0.71 -16.76 -5.30
CA GLY A 98 0.74 -16.71 -5.52
C GLY A 98 1.57 -16.75 -4.23
N ASN A 99 2.89 -16.58 -4.37
CA ASN A 99 3.85 -16.62 -3.27
C ASN A 99 4.59 -15.29 -3.16
N VAL A 100 4.52 -14.67 -1.98
CA VAL A 100 5.29 -13.47 -1.62
C VAL A 100 5.99 -13.73 -0.29
N ALA A 101 7.28 -13.37 -0.22
CA ALA A 101 8.07 -13.48 0.99
C ALA A 101 8.31 -12.08 1.59
N PHE A 102 8.27 -11.99 2.92
CA PHE A 102 8.50 -10.75 3.66
C PHE A 102 9.68 -10.93 4.61
N ARG A 103 10.48 -9.87 4.76
CA ARG A 103 11.56 -9.78 5.75
C ARG A 103 11.68 -8.35 6.26
N ASP A 104 12.40 -8.18 7.37
CA ASP A 104 12.70 -6.86 7.93
C ASP A 104 11.48 -5.95 8.20
N VAL A 105 10.33 -6.56 8.51
CA VAL A 105 9.09 -5.84 8.85
C VAL A 105 9.25 -5.19 10.22
N ARG A 106 9.18 -3.85 10.25
CA ARG A 106 9.35 -3.05 11.47
C ARG A 106 8.32 -1.94 11.48
N ILE A 107 7.88 -1.55 12.68
CA ILE A 107 6.95 -0.46 12.89
C ILE A 107 7.48 0.46 13.99
N ARG A 108 7.26 1.77 13.81
CA ARG A 108 7.61 2.79 14.79
C ARG A 108 6.52 3.85 14.82
N ALA A 109 6.07 4.23 16.02
CA ALA A 109 5.23 5.41 16.22
C ALA A 109 6.03 6.70 15.99
N LEU A 110 5.36 7.70 15.41
CA LEU A 110 5.94 9.00 15.06
C LEU A 110 5.70 10.05 16.14
#